data_AF-A0A528TNX3-F1
#
_entry.id   AF-A0A528TNX3-F1
#
_cell.length_a   1.000
_cell.length_b   1.000
_cell.length_c   1.000
_cell.angle_alpha   90.00
_cell.angle_beta   90.00
_cell.angle_gamma   90.00
#
_symmetry.space_group_name_H-M   'P 1'
#
loop_
_entity.id
_entity.type
_entity.pdbx_description
1 polymer ?
#
loop_
_entity_poly.entity_id
_entity_poly.type
_entity_poly.pdbx_seq_one_letter_code
_entity_poly.pdbx_strand_id
1 'polypeptide(L)' 'MLKGINPLLNADVLQALRAMGHGDDLIIADTNFPSDSVAKQTVLGKLLRIDAPAAEVVKSVLSLYPLD' A
#
# COMPACT_ATOMS: atom_id res chain seq x y z
N MET A 1 9.11 9.46 -10.85
CA MET A 1 8.15 8.81 -11.77
C MET A 1 8.88 7.73 -12.56
N LEU A 2 8.36 6.51 -12.60
CA LEU A 2 8.91 5.38 -13.34
C LEU A 2 8.00 5.04 -14.53
N LYS A 3 8.58 4.52 -15.61
CA LYS A 3 7.80 4.13 -16.80
C LYS A 3 6.89 2.94 -16.46
N GLY A 4 5.59 3.07 -16.77
CA GLY A 4 4.61 2.00 -16.56
C GLY A 4 4.16 1.79 -15.10
N ILE A 5 4.56 2.67 -14.17
CA ILE A 5 4.17 2.58 -12.76
C ILE A 5 3.39 3.84 -12.39
N ASN A 6 2.24 3.67 -11.72
CA ASN A 6 1.42 4.78 -11.27
C ASN A 6 2.23 5.66 -10.29
N PRO A 7 2.32 6.99 -10.51
CA PRO A 7 3.13 7.88 -9.67
C PRO A 7 2.64 8.02 -8.23
N LEU A 8 1.40 7.60 -7.91
CA LEU A 8 0.91 7.52 -6.53
C LEU A 8 1.65 6.47 -5.70
N LEU A 9 2.27 5.48 -6.34
CA LEU A 9 3.05 4.45 -5.66
C LEU A 9 4.46 4.97 -5.39
N ASN A 10 4.66 5.51 -4.19
CA ASN A 10 5.96 5.96 -3.72
C ASN A 10 6.92 4.76 -3.47
N ALA A 11 8.18 5.08 -3.15
CA ALA A 11 9.24 4.08 -3.00
C ALA A 11 8.94 3.03 -1.90
N ASP A 12 8.43 3.46 -0.74
CA ASP A 12 8.10 2.54 0.36
C ASP A 12 6.94 1.59 0.00
N VAL A 13 5.91 2.11 -0.67
CA VAL A 13 4.77 1.31 -1.13
C VAL A 13 5.21 0.29 -2.18
N LEU A 14 6.05 0.72 -3.14
CA LEU A 14 6.61 -0.21 -4.14
C LEU A 14 7.46 -1.29 -3.49
N GLN A 15 8.28 -0.94 -2.49
CA GLN A 15 9.07 -1.92 -1.78
C GLN A 15 8.17 -2.95 -1.06
N ALA A 16 7.14 -2.48 -0.36
CA ALA A 16 6.20 -3.35 0.34
C ALA A 16 5.49 -4.31 -0.62
N LEU A 17 4.88 -3.79 -1.70
CA LEU A 17 4.18 -4.61 -2.70
C LEU A 17 5.06 -5.67 -3.36
N ARG A 18 6.37 -5.40 -3.52
CA ARG A 18 7.31 -6.36 -4.14
C ARG A 18 7.92 -7.35 -3.16
N ALA A 19 7.86 -7.05 -1.86
CA ALA A 19 8.30 -7.97 -0.82
C ALA A 19 7.19 -8.95 -0.39
N MET A 20 5.92 -8.63 -0.65
CA MET A 20 4.78 -9.51 -0.35
C MET A 20 4.84 -10.81 -1.16
N GLY A 21 4.62 -11.93 -0.47
CA GLY A 21 4.44 -13.25 -1.04
C GLY A 21 2.98 -13.58 -1.36
N HIS A 22 2.75 -14.79 -1.86
CA HIS A 22 1.40 -15.30 -2.06
C HIS A 22 0.70 -15.50 -0.70
N GLY A 23 -0.49 -14.95 -0.56
CA GLY A 23 -1.29 -15.00 0.67
C GLY A 23 -0.95 -13.92 1.70
N ASP A 24 -0.01 -13.01 1.43
CA ASP A 24 0.18 -11.84 2.27
C ASP A 24 -0.96 -10.84 2.06
N ASP A 25 -1.36 -10.14 3.12
CA ASP A 25 -2.45 -9.16 3.09
C ASP A 25 -1.95 -7.73 3.32
N LEU A 26 -2.69 -6.76 2.78
CA LEU A 26 -2.53 -5.35 3.08
C LEU A 26 -3.88 -4.69 3.37
N ILE A 27 -3.83 -3.57 4.08
CA ILE A 27 -5.02 -2.75 4.38
C ILE A 27 -4.85 -1.39 3.69
N ILE A 28 -5.85 -0.98 2.92
CA ILE A 28 -6.01 0.42 2.52
C ILE A 28 -6.94 1.07 3.54
N ALA A 29 -6.39 1.98 4.33
CA ALA A 29 -7.06 2.60 5.46
C ALA A 29 -7.42 4.06 5.15
N ASP A 30 -8.57 4.51 5.65
CA ASP A 30 -8.96 5.93 5.61
C ASP A 30 -8.33 6.72 6.76
N THR A 31 -8.67 7.99 6.87
CA THR A 31 -8.16 8.87 7.94
C THR A 31 -8.80 8.63 9.30
N ASN A 32 -9.88 7.85 9.39
CA ASN A 32 -10.55 7.53 10.64
C ASN A 32 -9.98 6.25 11.28
N PHE A 33 -9.42 5.37 10.47
CA PHE A 33 -8.77 4.14 10.92
C PHE A 33 -7.51 4.45 11.75
N PRO A 34 -7.27 3.74 12.88
CA PRO A 34 -6.13 3.97 13.76
C PRO A 34 -4.82 3.40 13.17
N SER A 35 -4.42 3.90 12.01
CA SER A 35 -3.34 3.39 11.18
C SER A 35 -1.98 3.38 11.91
N ASP A 36 -1.68 4.40 12.73
CA ASP A 36 -0.41 4.49 13.45
C ASP A 36 -0.22 3.39 14.51
N SER A 37 -1.29 2.93 15.17
CA SER A 37 -1.19 1.85 16.17
C SER A 37 -1.21 0.48 15.51
N VAL A 38 -2.06 0.28 14.49
CA VAL A 38 -2.18 -0.98 13.76
C VAL A 38 -0.91 -1.28 12.96
N ALA A 39 -0.30 -0.28 12.32
CA ALA A 39 0.90 -0.49 11.51
C ALA A 39 2.10 -1.01 12.33
N LYS A 40 2.17 -0.73 13.63
CA LYS A 40 3.21 -1.27 14.52
C LYS A 40 3.09 -2.79 14.74
N GLN A 41 1.92 -3.36 14.46
CA GLN A 41 1.64 -4.79 14.58
C GLN A 41 1.75 -5.52 13.25
N THR A 42 2.01 -4.81 12.14
CA THR A 42 2.24 -5.44 10.83
C THR A 42 3.70 -5.83 10.66
N VAL A 43 3.99 -6.63 9.64
CA VAL A 43 5.36 -7.04 9.28
C VAL A 43 6.28 -5.84 9.05
N LEU A 44 5.76 -4.74 8.51
CA LEU A 44 6.55 -3.53 8.25
C LEU A 44 6.83 -2.71 9.51
N GLY A 45 6.02 -2.87 10.57
CA GLY A 45 6.15 -2.11 11.82
C GLY A 45 5.99 -0.59 11.69
N LYS A 46 5.65 -0.08 10.50
CA LYS A 46 5.54 1.35 10.18
C LYS A 46 4.37 1.61 9.23
N LEU A 47 3.75 2.78 9.38
CA LEU A 47 2.67 3.23 8.50
C LEU A 47 3.22 3.72 7.15
N LEU A 48 2.64 3.23 6.06
CA LEU A 48 2.86 3.76 4.72
C LEU A 48 1.77 4.78 4.38
N ARG A 49 2.13 5.90 3.75
CA ARG A 49 1.21 6.99 3.44
C ARG A 49 1.09 7.24 1.94
N ILE A 50 -0.15 7.41 1.47
CA ILE A 50 -0.49 7.96 0.15
C ILE A 50 -1.64 8.93 0.39
N ASP A 51 -1.42 10.20 0.08
CA ASP A 51 -2.41 11.26 0.27
C ASP A 51 -3.28 11.40 -0.99
N ALA A 52 -4.20 10.45 -1.18
CA ALA A 52 -5.13 10.41 -2.30
C ALA A 52 -6.45 9.72 -1.91
N PRO A 53 -7.55 9.94 -2.67
CA PRO A 53 -8.81 9.23 -2.44
C PRO A 53 -8.63 7.70 -2.51
N ALA A 54 -9.29 6.97 -1.61
CA ALA A 54 -9.13 5.53 -1.48
C ALA A 54 -9.33 4.76 -2.81
N ALA A 55 -10.30 5.17 -3.64
CA ALA A 55 -10.54 4.54 -4.94
C ALA A 55 -9.34 4.66 -5.89
N GLU A 56 -8.63 5.80 -5.89
CA GLU A 56 -7.43 6.00 -6.71
C GLU A 56 -6.24 5.19 -6.18
N VAL A 57 -6.11 5.09 -4.85
CA VAL A 57 -5.10 4.26 -4.19
C VAL A 57 -5.32 2.79 -4.54
N VAL A 58 -6.55 2.28 -4.39
CA VAL A 58 -6.93 0.90 -4.75
C VAL A 58 -6.58 0.62 -6.22
N LYS A 59 -7.00 1.48 -7.15
CA LYS A 59 -6.69 1.33 -8.58
C LYS A 59 -5.19 1.29 -8.84
N SER A 60 -4.42 2.11 -8.12
CA SER A 60 -2.96 2.17 -8.27
C SER A 60 -2.30 0.91 -7.73
N VAL A 61 -2.68 0.45 -6.53
CA VAL A 61 -2.16 -0.78 -5.91
C VAL A 61 -2.46 -1.98 -6.80
N LEU A 62 -3.70 -2.15 -7.26
CA LEU A 62 -4.12 -3.26 -8.11
C LEU A 62 -3.44 -3.27 -9.50
N SER A 63 -2.80 -2.18 -9.92
CA SER A 63 -1.99 -2.21 -11.15
C SER A 63 -0.72 -3.06 -11.01
N LEU A 64 -0.25 -3.32 -9.78
CA LEU A 64 0.96 -4.10 -9.48
C LEU A 64 0.71 -5.27 -8.52
N TYR A 65 -0.45 -5.33 -7.87
CA TYR A 65 -0.81 -6.31 -6.86
C TYR A 65 -1.82 -7.32 -7.42
N PRO A 66 -1.40 -8.54 -7.79
CA PRO A 66 -2.32 -9.59 -8.18
C PRO A 66 -3.13 -10.04 -6.96
N LEU A 67 -4.45 -10.11 -7.12
CA LEU A 67 -5.31 -10.71 -6.11
C LEU A 67 -5.23 -12.23 -6.20
N ASP A 68 -5.36 -12.89 -5.06
CA ASP A 68 -5.60 -14.33 -4.97
C ASP A 68 -6.99 -14.69 -5.52
#